data_AF-A0A7U1KRF4-F1
#
_entry.id   AF-A0A7U1KRF4-F1
#
_cell.length_a   1.000
_cell.length_b   1.000
_cell.length_c   1.000
_cell.angle_alpha   90.00
_cell.angle_beta   90.00
_cell.angle_gamma   90.00
#
_symmetry.space_group_name_H-M   'P 1'
#
loop_
_entity.id
_entity.type
_entity.pdbx_description
1 polymer ?
#
loop_
_entity_poly.entity_id
_entity_poly.type
_entity_poly.pdbx_seq_one_letter_code
_entity_poly.pdbx_strand_id
1 'polypeptide(L)'
;MDKESQYLLFALSSPMEVLNEDCLPSHSSPKMYLGVKRFDLESSWGIENRDELLQTISRRTDDGHATQLEWLYRRWFRYAPQEWQEYTDALDEGDRIYARFVADTAVCCGEGGIRSWDYVRMGFLCRMGVLNEWLTEEESLWLQSRIQLRALSYYSGWLPYFSAYYTGRLYWQLRNGDNLPLLRETFARKEFDDAGRRMMNKLIAGKDSFYATLPWRYLPHYPECPDTLQEVSDL
;
A
#
# COMPACT_ATOMS: atom_id res chain seq x y z
N MET A 1 -15.25 -4.40 18.00
CA MET A 1 -15.00 -5.07 16.70
C MET A 1 -14.63 -6.52 16.96
N ASP A 2 -15.15 -7.47 16.18
CA ASP A 2 -14.81 -8.89 16.30
C ASP A 2 -13.42 -9.22 15.73
N LYS A 3 -12.87 -10.39 16.08
CA LYS A 3 -11.51 -10.79 15.70
C LYS A 3 -11.33 -10.99 14.19
N GLU A 4 -12.34 -11.48 13.48
CA GLU A 4 -12.22 -11.66 12.03
C GLU A 4 -12.10 -10.31 11.33
N SER A 5 -12.93 -9.33 11.73
CA SER A 5 -12.85 -7.96 11.24
C SER A 5 -11.48 -7.32 11.54
N GLN A 6 -10.92 -7.54 12.73
CA GLN A 6 -9.56 -7.06 13.05
C GLN A 6 -8.51 -7.66 12.10
N TYR A 7 -8.59 -8.96 11.81
CA TYR A 7 -7.64 -9.62 10.91
C TYR A 7 -7.70 -9.08 9.49
N LEU A 8 -8.89 -8.71 9.00
CA LEU A 8 -9.02 -8.04 7.70
C LEU A 8 -8.31 -6.69 7.67
N LEU A 9 -8.38 -5.93 8.76
CA LEU A 9 -7.68 -4.64 8.86
C LEU A 9 -6.17 -4.83 8.92
N PHE A 10 -5.69 -5.74 9.76
CA PHE A 10 -4.25 -5.99 9.89
C PHE A 10 -3.64 -6.50 8.57
N ALA A 11 -4.38 -7.30 7.81
CA ALA A 11 -3.96 -7.84 6.52
C ALA A 11 -3.67 -6.77 5.45
N LEU A 12 -4.18 -5.54 5.62
CA LEU A 12 -3.84 -4.43 4.72
C LEU A 12 -2.35 -4.10 4.72
N SER A 13 -1.65 -4.40 5.82
CA SER A 13 -0.24 -4.05 6.05
C SER A 13 0.74 -5.22 5.90
N SER A 14 0.25 -6.39 5.50
CA SER A 14 1.01 -7.65 5.41
C SER A 14 2.30 -7.62 4.60
N PRO A 15 2.45 -6.83 3.53
CA PRO A 15 3.74 -6.71 2.88
C PRO A 15 4.85 -6.22 3.82
N MET A 16 4.55 -5.39 4.81
CA MET A 16 5.54 -4.92 5.78
C MET A 16 5.98 -6.01 6.76
N GLU A 17 5.15 -7.03 6.99
CA GLU A 17 5.54 -8.21 7.76
C GLU A 17 6.58 -9.05 7.02
N VAL A 18 6.44 -9.19 5.70
CA VAL A 18 7.41 -9.90 4.87
C VAL A 18 8.70 -9.09 4.70
N LEU A 19 8.59 -7.76 4.67
CA LEU A 19 9.75 -6.88 4.55
C LEU A 19 10.66 -6.96 5.76
N ASN A 20 10.09 -7.00 6.97
CA ASN A 20 10.81 -7.01 8.24
C ASN A 20 10.64 -8.36 8.96
N GLU A 21 10.92 -9.46 8.28
CA GLU A 21 10.69 -10.81 8.81
C GLU A 21 11.52 -11.13 10.07
N ASP A 22 12.67 -10.48 10.22
CA ASP A 22 13.55 -10.61 11.40
C ASP A 22 12.93 -10.02 12.69
N CYS A 23 11.89 -9.19 12.57
CA CYS A 23 11.19 -8.59 13.72
C CYS A 23 10.12 -9.51 14.35
N LEU A 24 10.04 -10.78 13.93
CA LEU A 24 9.02 -11.76 14.36
C LEU A 24 7.59 -11.23 14.15
N PRO A 25 7.16 -11.07 12.88
CA PRO A 25 5.83 -10.58 12.54
C PRO A 25 4.71 -11.51 13.00
N SER A 26 3.56 -10.93 13.31
CA SER A 26 2.33 -11.61 13.71
C SER A 26 1.12 -11.01 13.00
N HIS A 27 0.43 -11.84 12.21
CA HIS A 27 -0.77 -11.46 11.45
C HIS A 27 -1.93 -11.01 12.37
N SER A 28 -1.95 -11.49 13.60
CA SER A 28 -3.06 -11.32 14.54
C SER A 28 -2.82 -10.25 15.60
N SER A 29 -1.62 -9.68 15.66
CA SER A 29 -1.24 -8.70 16.69
C SER A 29 -1.48 -7.25 16.21
N PRO A 30 -2.09 -6.38 17.02
CA PRO A 30 -2.21 -4.97 16.67
C PRO A 30 -0.84 -4.26 16.57
N LYS A 31 0.22 -4.83 17.16
CA LYS A 31 1.59 -4.29 17.15
C LYS A 31 2.43 -4.73 15.96
N MET A 32 1.94 -5.67 15.15
CA MET A 32 2.66 -6.36 14.07
C MET A 32 3.87 -7.19 14.51
N TYR A 33 4.83 -6.62 15.23
CA TYR A 33 6.06 -7.29 15.61
C TYR A 33 6.07 -7.68 17.08
N LEU A 34 6.51 -8.91 17.37
CA LEU A 34 6.62 -9.44 18.72
C LEU A 34 8.08 -9.52 19.21
N GLY A 35 9.05 -9.39 18.29
CA GLY A 35 10.47 -9.49 18.60
C GLY A 35 11.10 -8.18 19.11
N VAL A 36 10.37 -7.07 19.08
CA VAL A 36 10.87 -5.74 19.45
C VAL A 36 9.89 -5.02 20.37
N LYS A 37 10.40 -4.12 21.21
CA LYS A 37 9.57 -3.28 22.10
C LYS A 37 9.14 -1.98 21.44
N ARG A 38 9.96 -1.45 20.53
CA ARG A 38 9.74 -0.20 19.82
C ARG A 38 10.31 -0.36 18.41
N PHE A 39 9.65 0.25 17.43
CA PHE A 39 10.12 0.33 16.06
C PHE A 39 10.65 1.75 15.81
N ASP A 40 11.85 1.84 15.24
CA ASP A 40 12.45 3.13 14.88
C ASP A 40 11.80 3.68 13.60
N LEU A 41 10.97 4.71 13.77
CA LEU A 41 10.35 5.45 12.67
C LEU A 41 11.12 6.72 12.31
N GLU A 42 12.07 7.16 13.13
CA GLU A 42 12.82 8.38 12.89
C GLU A 42 13.77 8.17 11.70
N SER A 43 14.59 7.12 11.75
CA SER A 43 15.60 6.86 10.70
C SER A 43 15.02 6.61 9.30
N SER A 44 13.83 6.00 9.24
CA SER A 44 13.23 5.55 7.98
C SER A 44 12.09 6.43 7.48
N TRP A 45 11.42 7.17 8.38
CA TRP A 45 10.23 7.97 8.06
C TRP A 45 10.33 9.42 8.52
N GLY A 46 11.29 9.76 9.37
CA GLY A 46 11.37 11.08 10.01
C GLY A 46 10.18 11.36 10.93
N ILE A 47 9.65 10.33 11.59
CA ILE A 47 8.52 10.44 12.53
C ILE A 47 9.03 10.17 13.95
N GLU A 48 8.96 11.18 14.80
CA GLU A 48 9.48 11.16 16.17
C GLU A 48 8.39 11.08 17.23
N ASN A 49 7.15 11.42 16.89
CA ASN A 49 6.04 11.52 17.83
C ASN A 49 4.67 11.16 17.22
N ARG A 50 3.65 11.12 18.10
CA ARG A 50 2.26 10.79 17.76
C ARG A 50 1.64 11.75 16.73
N ASP A 51 1.88 13.05 16.85
CA ASP A 51 1.24 14.04 16.00
C ASP A 51 1.77 13.96 14.56
N GLU A 52 3.07 13.77 14.41
CA GLU A 52 3.71 13.50 13.11
C GLU A 52 3.23 12.18 12.50
N LEU A 53 3.01 11.15 13.32
CA LEU A 53 2.44 9.87 12.87
C LEU A 53 1.02 10.09 12.30
N LEU A 54 0.15 10.74 13.07
CA LEU A 54 -1.24 11.01 12.67
C LEU A 54 -1.30 11.90 11.42
N GLN A 55 -0.47 12.95 11.37
CA GLN A 55 -0.36 13.83 10.21
C GLN A 55 0.12 13.06 8.97
N THR A 56 1.08 12.15 9.12
CA THR A 56 1.56 11.32 8.02
C THR A 56 0.46 10.39 7.52
N ILE A 57 -0.24 9.70 8.43
CA ILE A 57 -1.35 8.81 8.08
C ILE A 57 -2.46 9.57 7.35
N SER A 58 -2.87 10.73 7.86
CA SER A 58 -3.90 11.58 7.26
C SER A 58 -3.52 12.03 5.85
N ARG A 59 -2.34 12.64 5.68
CA ARG A 59 -1.93 13.18 4.38
C ARG A 59 -1.66 12.09 3.34
N ARG A 60 -0.95 11.04 3.72
CA ARG A 60 -0.43 10.05 2.76
C ARG A 60 -1.45 8.99 2.38
N THR A 61 -2.57 8.89 3.08
CA THR A 61 -3.64 7.95 2.69
C THR A 61 -4.24 8.35 1.34
N ASP A 62 -4.51 9.65 1.10
CA ASP A 62 -5.09 10.12 -0.17
C ASP A 62 -4.11 10.88 -1.06
N ASP A 63 -3.11 11.56 -0.49
CA ASP A 63 -2.07 12.32 -1.21
C ASP A 63 -0.68 11.66 -1.06
N GLY A 64 -0.69 10.34 -1.24
CA GLY A 64 0.49 9.50 -1.25
C GLY A 64 1.26 9.56 -2.57
N HIS A 65 2.19 8.62 -2.75
CA HIS A 65 3.04 8.56 -3.94
C HIS A 65 2.29 8.07 -5.18
N ALA A 66 1.19 7.33 -5.00
CA ALA A 66 0.41 6.77 -6.07
C ALA A 66 -0.27 7.82 -6.96
N THR A 67 -0.46 9.05 -6.47
CA THR A 67 -1.05 10.16 -7.24
C THR A 67 -0.26 10.47 -8.51
N GLN A 68 1.05 10.16 -8.52
CA GLN A 68 1.95 10.39 -9.67
C GLN A 68 1.57 9.57 -10.91
N LEU A 69 1.02 8.36 -10.73
CA LEU A 69 0.59 7.48 -11.84
C LEU A 69 -0.93 7.33 -11.95
N GLU A 70 -1.70 7.92 -11.03
CA GLU A 70 -3.16 7.79 -10.96
C GLU A 70 -3.81 8.10 -12.31
N TRP A 71 -3.42 9.21 -12.94
CA TRP A 71 -4.01 9.66 -14.20
C TRP A 71 -3.76 8.69 -15.35
N LEU A 72 -2.61 8.00 -15.37
CA LEU A 72 -2.29 6.99 -16.37
C LEU A 72 -3.13 5.74 -16.17
N TYR A 73 -3.20 5.21 -14.94
CA TYR A 73 -4.02 4.04 -14.63
C TYR A 73 -5.50 4.29 -14.96
N ARG A 74 -6.04 5.44 -14.52
CA ARG A 74 -7.43 5.81 -14.79
C ARG A 74 -7.73 5.92 -16.29
N ARG A 75 -6.81 6.49 -17.08
CA ARG A 75 -6.98 6.57 -18.55
C ARG A 75 -6.92 5.20 -19.18
N TRP A 76 -5.98 4.36 -18.78
CA TRP A 76 -5.80 3.04 -19.39
C TRP A 76 -7.04 2.15 -19.24
N PHE A 77 -7.73 2.20 -18.10
CA PHE A 77 -8.98 1.43 -17.91
C PHE A 77 -10.20 2.00 -18.66
N ARG A 78 -10.12 3.23 -19.19
CA ARG A 78 -11.26 3.93 -19.80
C ARG A 78 -11.13 4.12 -21.30
N TYR A 79 -9.91 4.11 -21.81
CA TYR A 79 -9.63 4.32 -23.22
C TYR A 79 -9.72 3.00 -23.99
N ALA A 80 -10.25 3.07 -25.21
CA ALA A 80 -10.06 2.00 -26.18
C ALA A 80 -8.57 1.88 -26.54
N PRO A 81 -8.10 0.72 -27.03
CA PRO A 81 -6.69 0.52 -27.37
C PRO A 81 -6.12 1.58 -28.34
N GLN A 82 -6.92 2.04 -29.31
CA GLN A 82 -6.52 3.08 -30.24
C GLN A 82 -6.39 4.46 -29.56
N GLU A 83 -7.34 4.83 -28.71
CA GLU A 83 -7.31 6.10 -27.96
C GLU A 83 -6.11 6.13 -26.99
N TRP A 84 -5.78 5.00 -26.38
CA TRP A 84 -4.58 4.86 -25.55
C TRP A 84 -3.31 5.06 -26.37
N GLN A 85 -3.22 4.41 -27.54
CA GLN A 85 -2.06 4.57 -28.42
C GLN A 85 -1.88 6.02 -28.85
N GLU A 86 -2.93 6.66 -29.38
CA GLU A 86 -2.93 8.07 -29.80
C GLU A 86 -2.52 9.00 -28.64
N TYR A 87 -3.03 8.74 -27.44
CA TYR A 87 -2.66 9.49 -26.24
C TYR A 87 -1.18 9.34 -25.90
N THR A 88 -0.67 8.10 -25.85
CA THR A 88 0.74 7.86 -25.51
C THR A 88 1.73 8.34 -26.57
N ASP A 89 1.30 8.44 -27.83
CA ASP A 89 2.12 8.99 -28.91
C ASP A 89 2.30 10.50 -28.81
N ALA A 90 1.37 11.20 -28.14
CA ALA A 90 1.46 12.62 -27.86
C ALA A 90 2.24 12.96 -26.57
N LEU A 91 2.57 11.97 -25.73
CA LEU A 91 3.36 12.17 -24.51
C LEU A 91 4.83 12.41 -24.83
N ASP A 92 5.49 13.17 -23.94
CA ASP A 92 6.95 13.27 -23.93
C ASP A 92 7.61 11.92 -23.59
N GLU A 93 8.93 11.84 -23.73
CA GLU A 93 9.66 10.60 -23.54
C GLU A 93 9.50 10.02 -22.12
N GLY A 94 9.51 10.88 -21.10
CA GLY A 94 9.41 10.46 -19.70
C GLY A 94 8.03 9.89 -19.40
N ASP A 95 6.99 10.63 -19.76
CA ASP A 95 5.60 10.21 -19.58
C ASP A 95 5.25 8.96 -20.39
N ARG A 96 5.86 8.78 -21.56
CA ARG A 96 5.70 7.55 -22.37
C ARG A 96 6.32 6.32 -21.68
N ILE A 97 7.44 6.48 -20.97
CA ILE A 97 8.03 5.39 -20.16
C ILE A 97 7.07 4.99 -19.04
N TYR A 98 6.50 5.96 -18.32
CA TYR A 98 5.50 5.68 -17.29
C TYR A 98 4.23 5.07 -17.87
N ALA A 99 3.75 5.53 -19.02
CA ALA A 99 2.59 4.96 -19.69
C ALA A 99 2.81 3.49 -20.07
N ARG A 100 4.01 3.15 -20.58
CA ARG A 100 4.36 1.75 -20.85
C ARG A 100 4.37 0.90 -19.59
N PHE A 101 4.95 1.41 -18.51
CA PHE A 101 4.94 0.73 -17.20
C PHE A 101 3.51 0.49 -16.69
N VAL A 102 2.62 1.47 -16.83
CA VAL A 102 1.20 1.34 -16.46
C VAL A 102 0.50 0.30 -17.33
N ALA A 103 0.68 0.34 -18.65
CA ALA A 103 0.06 -0.62 -19.56
C ALA A 103 0.46 -2.06 -19.20
N ASP A 104 1.72 -2.27 -18.85
CA ASP A 104 2.29 -3.57 -18.47
C ASP A 104 1.79 -4.11 -17.11
N THR A 105 1.26 -3.26 -16.24
CA THR A 105 0.96 -3.61 -14.84
C THR A 105 -0.51 -3.47 -14.45
N ALA A 106 -1.29 -2.73 -15.24
CA ALA A 106 -2.66 -2.39 -14.87
C ALA A 106 -3.60 -3.57 -14.70
N VAL A 107 -3.52 -4.60 -15.55
CA VAL A 107 -4.38 -5.79 -15.39
C VAL A 107 -4.16 -6.44 -14.02
N CYS A 108 -2.92 -6.45 -13.53
CA CYS A 108 -2.59 -6.99 -12.22
C CYS A 108 -2.96 -6.04 -11.06
N CYS A 109 -2.86 -4.72 -11.27
CA CYS A 109 -3.09 -3.72 -10.22
C CYS A 109 -4.56 -3.30 -10.10
N GLY A 110 -5.37 -3.43 -11.15
CA GLY A 110 -6.71 -2.84 -11.20
C GLY A 110 -6.70 -1.30 -11.34
N GLU A 111 -7.88 -0.68 -11.37
CA GLU A 111 -8.04 0.78 -11.57
C GLU A 111 -7.40 1.60 -10.45
N GLY A 112 -7.26 1.00 -9.25
CA GLY A 112 -6.50 1.57 -8.14
C GLY A 112 -5.02 1.82 -8.44
N GLY A 113 -4.46 1.18 -9.47
CA GLY A 113 -3.05 1.30 -9.80
C GLY A 113 -2.17 0.99 -8.59
N ILE A 114 -1.15 1.82 -8.36
CA ILE A 114 -0.20 1.63 -7.26
C ILE A 114 -0.65 2.20 -5.90
N ARG A 115 -1.91 2.63 -5.70
CA ARG A 115 -2.41 3.19 -4.41
C ARG A 115 -2.15 2.31 -3.20
N SER A 116 -2.15 0.98 -3.38
CA SER A 116 -1.83 0.03 -2.33
C SER A 116 -0.43 0.23 -1.74
N TRP A 117 0.51 0.84 -2.46
CA TRP A 117 1.82 1.26 -1.93
C TRP A 117 1.69 2.19 -0.74
N ASP A 118 0.74 3.13 -0.80
CA ASP A 118 0.47 4.06 0.29
C ASP A 118 -0.41 3.40 1.36
N TYR A 119 -1.46 2.68 0.98
CA TYR A 119 -2.37 2.02 1.93
C TYR A 119 -1.68 1.02 2.86
N VAL A 120 -0.82 0.16 2.32
CA VAL A 120 -0.04 -0.81 3.10
C VAL A 120 0.84 -0.10 4.12
N ARG A 121 1.49 0.98 3.70
CA ARG A 121 2.39 1.78 4.51
C ARG A 121 1.65 2.53 5.62
N MET A 122 0.47 3.07 5.34
CA MET A 122 -0.36 3.74 6.35
C MET A 122 -0.94 2.72 7.34
N GLY A 123 -1.38 1.55 6.89
CA GLY A 123 -1.79 0.46 7.79
C GLY A 123 -0.65 -0.02 8.68
N PHE A 124 0.57 -0.07 8.14
CA PHE A 124 1.77 -0.34 8.91
C PHE A 124 2.04 0.72 9.99
N LEU A 125 1.98 2.01 9.64
CA LEU A 125 2.15 3.09 10.60
C LEU A 125 1.10 3.04 11.72
N CYS A 126 -0.15 2.66 11.41
CA CYS A 126 -1.18 2.45 12.42
C CYS A 126 -0.77 1.38 13.45
N ARG A 127 -0.13 0.29 13.01
CA ARG A 127 0.31 -0.81 13.89
C ARG A 127 1.60 -0.45 14.63
N MET A 128 2.50 0.29 13.99
CA MET A 128 3.71 0.83 14.66
C MET A 128 3.35 1.88 15.71
N GLY A 129 2.31 2.68 15.50
CA GLY A 129 1.78 3.58 16.52
C GLY A 129 1.35 2.82 17.78
N VAL A 130 0.72 1.64 17.65
CA VAL A 130 0.36 0.80 18.81
C VAL A 130 1.61 0.18 19.45
N LEU A 131 2.56 -0.29 18.65
CA LEU A 131 3.81 -0.86 19.15
C LEU A 131 4.62 0.18 19.95
N ASN A 132 4.72 1.40 19.45
CA ASN A 132 5.44 2.51 20.06
C ASN A 132 4.66 3.22 21.17
N GLU A 133 3.47 2.73 21.51
CA GLU A 133 2.58 3.30 22.54
C GLU A 133 2.12 4.74 22.24
N TRP A 134 2.11 5.10 20.95
CA TRP A 134 1.59 6.38 20.46
C TRP A 134 0.12 6.32 20.10
N LEU A 135 -0.42 5.13 19.78
CA LEU A 135 -1.84 4.91 19.50
C LEU A 135 -2.39 3.80 20.38
N THR A 136 -3.67 3.89 20.73
CA THR A 136 -4.42 2.75 21.26
C THR A 136 -4.77 1.76 20.14
N GLU A 137 -5.12 0.52 20.50
CA GLU A 137 -5.63 -0.45 19.51
C GLU A 137 -6.91 0.08 18.83
N GLU A 138 -7.79 0.75 19.57
CA GLU A 138 -9.03 1.31 19.05
C GLU A 138 -8.78 2.38 17.98
N GLU A 139 -7.87 3.32 18.25
CA GLU A 139 -7.43 4.34 17.29
C GLU A 139 -6.86 3.72 16.03
N SER A 140 -5.99 2.72 16.18
CA SER A 140 -5.38 2.00 15.07
C SER A 140 -6.41 1.26 14.22
N LEU A 141 -7.41 0.61 14.84
CA LEU A 141 -8.49 -0.08 14.14
C LEU A 141 -9.38 0.91 13.39
N TRP A 142 -9.70 2.06 13.98
CA TRP A 142 -10.47 3.10 13.29
C TRP A 142 -9.73 3.61 12.06
N LEU A 143 -8.45 4.01 12.19
CA LEU A 143 -7.63 4.47 11.06
C LEU A 143 -7.49 3.40 9.97
N GLN A 144 -7.18 2.16 10.33
CA GLN A 144 -7.10 1.07 9.35
C GLN A 144 -8.44 0.81 8.64
N SER A 145 -9.56 1.01 9.32
CA SER A 145 -10.88 0.87 8.69
C SER A 145 -11.14 1.92 7.62
N ARG A 146 -10.64 3.16 7.82
CA ARG A 146 -10.68 4.23 6.80
C ARG A 146 -9.83 3.90 5.58
N ILE A 147 -8.66 3.28 5.79
CA ILE A 147 -7.80 2.78 4.71
C ILE A 147 -8.50 1.62 3.97
N GLN A 148 -9.14 0.71 4.70
CA GLN A 148 -9.84 -0.44 4.12
C GLN A 148 -10.95 0.00 3.17
N LEU A 149 -11.77 0.98 3.55
CA LEU A 149 -12.85 1.50 2.71
C LEU A 149 -12.32 1.97 1.34
N ARG A 150 -11.18 2.64 1.32
CA ARG A 150 -10.50 3.07 0.09
C ARG A 150 -9.93 1.89 -0.69
N ALA A 151 -9.30 0.95 0.00
CA ALA A 151 -8.79 -0.25 -0.66
C ALA A 151 -9.92 -1.02 -1.37
N LEU A 152 -11.06 -1.20 -0.70
CA LEU A 152 -12.26 -1.86 -1.23
C LEU A 152 -12.87 -1.12 -2.43
N SER A 153 -12.74 0.21 -2.51
CA SER A 153 -13.24 0.97 -3.67
C SER A 153 -12.38 0.81 -4.93
N TYR A 154 -11.11 0.47 -4.77
CA TYR A 154 -10.13 0.45 -5.86
C TYR A 154 -9.69 -0.95 -6.30
N TYR A 155 -9.79 -1.93 -5.41
CA TYR A 155 -9.29 -3.28 -5.65
C TYR A 155 -10.39 -4.32 -5.42
N SER A 156 -10.39 -5.36 -6.26
CA SER A 156 -11.40 -6.43 -6.22
C SER A 156 -11.01 -7.62 -5.32
N GLY A 157 -9.80 -7.61 -4.74
CA GLY A 157 -9.28 -8.72 -3.96
C GLY A 157 -7.89 -8.48 -3.40
N TRP A 158 -7.44 -9.39 -2.54
CA TRP A 158 -6.07 -9.40 -2.00
C TRP A 158 -5.00 -9.51 -3.09
N LEU A 159 -5.24 -10.33 -4.12
CA LEU A 159 -4.29 -10.53 -5.21
C LEU A 159 -3.98 -9.21 -5.96
N PRO A 160 -4.96 -8.45 -6.48
CA PRO A 160 -4.68 -7.17 -7.11
C PRO A 160 -4.17 -6.11 -6.12
N TYR A 161 -4.62 -6.13 -4.86
CA TYR A 161 -4.12 -5.24 -3.81
C TYR A 161 -2.61 -5.44 -3.55
N PHE A 162 -2.16 -6.68 -3.30
CA PHE A 162 -0.74 -6.96 -3.07
C PHE A 162 0.10 -6.79 -4.33
N SER A 163 -0.45 -7.10 -5.50
CA SER A 163 0.21 -6.83 -6.79
C SER A 163 0.43 -5.33 -7.00
N ALA A 164 -0.56 -4.50 -6.66
CA ALA A 164 -0.45 -3.05 -6.69
C ALA A 164 0.61 -2.49 -5.72
N TYR A 165 0.68 -3.01 -4.49
CA TYR A 165 1.73 -2.64 -3.54
C TYR A 165 3.11 -2.96 -4.11
N TYR A 166 3.26 -4.17 -4.64
CA TYR A 166 4.50 -4.66 -5.22
C TYR A 166 4.96 -3.80 -6.41
N THR A 167 4.05 -3.49 -7.33
CA THR A 167 4.31 -2.58 -8.44
C THR A 167 4.65 -1.17 -7.97
N GLY A 168 3.98 -0.66 -6.94
CA GLY A 168 4.29 0.66 -6.38
C GLY A 168 5.64 0.72 -5.69
N ARG A 169 6.06 -0.36 -5.03
CA ARG A 169 7.43 -0.48 -4.49
C ARG A 169 8.47 -0.43 -5.60
N LEU A 170 8.24 -1.20 -6.67
CA LEU A 170 9.10 -1.21 -7.85
C LEU A 170 9.20 0.21 -8.45
N TYR A 171 8.06 0.89 -8.63
CA TYR A 171 8.02 2.28 -9.06
C TYR A 171 8.88 3.19 -8.16
N TRP A 172 8.71 3.09 -6.84
CA TRP A 172 9.42 3.92 -5.87
C TRP A 172 10.93 3.67 -5.87
N GLN A 173 11.37 2.42 -5.91
CA GLN A 173 12.81 2.06 -5.87
C GLN A 173 13.54 2.42 -7.16
N LEU A 174 12.86 2.34 -8.30
CA LEU A 174 13.48 2.51 -9.61
C LEU A 174 13.37 3.93 -10.16
N ARG A 175 12.56 4.80 -9.53
CA ARG A 175 12.49 6.23 -9.85
C ARG A 175 13.80 6.92 -9.42
N ASN A 176 14.87 6.67 -10.18
CA ASN A 176 16.21 7.21 -9.95
C ASN A 176 16.48 8.39 -10.89
N GLY A 177 15.98 9.57 -10.50
CA GLY A 177 16.31 10.85 -11.14
C GLY A 177 15.92 10.96 -12.62
N ASP A 178 16.52 11.92 -13.31
CA ASP A 178 16.14 12.33 -14.68
C ASP A 178 16.79 11.48 -15.78
N ASN A 179 17.37 10.31 -15.46
CA ASN A 179 18.02 9.44 -16.45
C ASN A 179 17.00 8.53 -17.15
N LEU A 180 16.37 9.06 -18.20
CA LEU A 180 15.31 8.36 -18.95
C LEU A 180 15.75 7.00 -19.54
N PRO A 181 16.95 6.83 -20.14
CA PRO A 181 17.40 5.52 -20.60
C PRO A 181 17.47 4.47 -19.48
N LEU A 182 18.03 4.83 -18.33
CA LEU A 182 18.12 3.93 -17.18
C LEU A 182 16.73 3.61 -16.61
N LEU A 183 15.86 4.61 -16.49
CA LEU A 183 14.47 4.42 -16.04
C LEU A 183 13.73 3.43 -16.95
N ARG A 184 13.84 3.60 -18.27
CA ARG A 184 13.24 2.72 -19.28
C ARG A 184 13.73 1.28 -19.12
N GLU A 185 15.04 1.08 -19.02
CA GLU A 185 15.64 -0.24 -18.87
C GLU A 185 15.17 -0.92 -17.58
N THR A 186 15.20 -0.18 -16.47
CA THR A 186 14.88 -0.75 -15.15
C THR A 186 13.40 -1.12 -15.05
N PHE A 187 12.50 -0.30 -15.60
CA PHE A 187 11.07 -0.65 -15.73
C PHE A 187 10.80 -1.79 -16.68
N ALA A 188 11.59 -1.97 -17.74
CA ALA A 188 11.44 -3.10 -18.66
C ALA A 188 11.87 -4.42 -18.01
N ARG A 189 12.96 -4.40 -17.25
CA ARG A 189 13.49 -5.59 -16.55
C ARG A 189 12.56 -6.05 -15.42
N LYS A 190 11.91 -5.11 -14.72
CA LYS A 190 11.07 -5.39 -13.54
C LYS A 190 11.81 -6.31 -12.56
N GLU A 191 13.10 -6.07 -12.36
CA GLU A 191 13.93 -6.90 -11.48
C GLU A 191 13.65 -6.56 -10.01
N PHE A 192 13.61 -7.59 -9.18
CA PHE A 192 13.29 -7.47 -7.78
C PHE A 192 14.50 -7.75 -6.91
N ASP A 193 14.63 -6.96 -5.85
CA ASP A 193 15.50 -7.34 -4.74
C ASP A 193 14.93 -8.57 -4.00
N ASP A 194 15.72 -9.11 -3.07
CA ASP A 194 15.34 -10.31 -2.31
C ASP A 194 14.02 -10.15 -1.56
N ALA A 195 13.75 -8.96 -1.02
CA ALA A 195 12.51 -8.66 -0.32
C ALA A 195 11.30 -8.72 -1.27
N GLY A 196 11.40 -8.13 -2.47
CA GLY A 196 10.36 -8.20 -3.48
C GLY A 196 10.08 -9.65 -3.92
N ARG A 197 11.12 -10.46 -4.10
CA ARG A 197 10.96 -11.90 -4.40
C ARG A 197 10.22 -12.65 -3.30
N ARG A 198 10.55 -12.39 -2.02
CA ARG A 198 9.86 -12.98 -0.87
C ARG A 198 8.38 -12.58 -0.82
N MET A 199 8.07 -11.31 -1.05
CA MET A 199 6.68 -10.82 -1.08
C MET A 199 5.86 -11.51 -2.17
N MET A 200 6.39 -11.61 -3.39
CA MET A 200 5.73 -12.31 -4.49
C MET A 200 5.40 -13.77 -4.12
N ASN A 201 6.35 -14.47 -3.50
CA ASN A 201 6.14 -15.85 -3.09
C ASN A 201 5.12 -15.99 -1.95
N LYS A 202 5.26 -15.18 -0.88
CA LYS A 202 4.46 -15.31 0.35
C LYS A 202 3.04 -14.74 0.23
N LEU A 203 2.81 -13.70 -0.58
CA LEU A 203 1.54 -12.97 -0.63
C LEU A 203 0.74 -13.20 -1.92
N ILE A 204 1.42 -13.50 -3.03
CA ILE A 204 0.79 -13.58 -4.36
C ILE A 204 0.74 -15.02 -4.86
N ALA A 205 1.86 -15.75 -4.83
CA ALA A 205 1.93 -17.11 -5.35
C ALA A 205 1.42 -18.18 -4.37
N GLY A 206 1.53 -17.93 -3.06
CA GLY A 206 1.13 -18.86 -2.01
C GLY A 206 -0.39 -18.96 -1.84
N LYS A 207 -1.02 -19.93 -2.53
CA LYS A 207 -2.47 -20.20 -2.44
C LYS A 207 -2.93 -20.66 -1.05
N ASP A 208 -2.03 -21.24 -0.27
CA ASP A 208 -2.29 -21.69 1.11
C ASP A 208 -1.79 -20.67 2.15
N SER A 209 -1.38 -19.46 1.72
CA SER A 209 -0.98 -18.41 2.67
C SER A 209 -2.18 -17.97 3.51
N PHE A 210 -1.93 -17.56 4.76
CA PHE A 210 -2.96 -17.01 5.65
C PHE A 210 -3.80 -15.92 4.95
N TYR A 211 -3.17 -15.10 4.12
CA TYR A 211 -3.84 -13.99 3.42
C TYR A 211 -4.69 -14.43 2.24
N ALA A 212 -4.30 -15.52 1.57
CA ALA A 212 -5.11 -16.10 0.50
C ALA A 212 -6.44 -16.68 1.01
N THR A 213 -6.54 -16.98 2.31
CA THR A 213 -7.77 -17.52 2.93
C THR A 213 -8.69 -16.45 3.52
N LEU A 214 -8.24 -15.20 3.63
CA LEU A 214 -9.06 -14.10 4.16
C LEU A 214 -10.06 -13.59 3.11
N PRO A 215 -11.32 -13.31 3.48
CA PRO A 215 -12.28 -12.71 2.56
C PRO A 215 -11.90 -11.26 2.24
N TRP A 216 -12.13 -10.83 1.00
CA TRP A 216 -12.05 -9.43 0.61
C TRP A 216 -13.46 -8.82 0.64
N ARG A 217 -13.80 -8.15 1.75
CA ARG A 217 -15.15 -7.61 1.98
C ARG A 217 -15.16 -6.43 2.95
N TYR A 218 -16.26 -5.69 2.92
CA TYR A 218 -16.60 -4.71 3.97
C TYR A 218 -16.77 -5.40 5.33
N LEU A 219 -16.45 -4.66 6.39
CA LEU A 219 -16.73 -5.10 7.76
C LEU A 219 -18.24 -5.10 8.02
N PRO A 220 -18.74 -6.01 8.87
CA PRO A 220 -20.15 -5.98 9.28
C PRO A 220 -20.48 -4.70 10.07
N HIS A 221 -19.52 -4.21 10.86
CA HIS A 221 -19.64 -2.98 11.64
C HIS A 221 -18.29 -2.24 11.64
N TYR A 222 -18.30 -0.99 11.19
CA TYR A 222 -17.16 -0.09 11.27
C TYR A 222 -17.10 0.57 12.66
N PRO A 223 -15.91 0.79 13.22
CA PRO A 223 -15.76 1.44 14.52
C PRO A 223 -16.13 2.93 14.42
N GLU A 224 -16.66 3.49 15.52
CA GLU A 224 -16.88 4.94 15.63
C GLU A 224 -15.55 5.68 15.77
N CYS A 225 -15.52 6.97 15.39
CA CYS A 225 -14.32 7.79 15.52
C CYS A 225 -14.04 8.06 17.00
N PRO A 226 -12.85 7.68 17.52
CA PRO A 226 -12.46 8.02 18.89
C PRO A 226 -12.35 9.53 19.07
N ASP A 227 -12.74 10.04 20.24
CA ASP A 227 -12.68 11.48 20.55
C ASP A 227 -11.28 12.08 20.36
N THR A 228 -10.24 11.27 20.60
CA THR A 228 -8.83 11.63 20.45
C THR A 228 -8.37 11.77 18.99
N LEU A 229 -9.22 11.44 18.01
CA LEU A 229 -8.93 11.53 16.58
C LEU A 229 -9.88 12.49 15.83
N GLN A 230 -10.71 13.27 16.52
CA GLN A 230 -11.66 14.18 15.88
C GLN A 230 -11.00 15.17 14.91
N GLU A 231 -9.78 15.64 15.21
CA GLU A 231 -9.03 16.58 14.37
C GLU A 231 -8.54 15.97 13.04
N VAL A 232 -8.52 14.64 12.93
CA VAL A 232 -8.18 13.91 11.70
C VAL A 232 -9.36 13.08 11.18
N SER A 233 -10.59 13.43 11.58
CA SER A 233 -11.82 12.69 11.25
C SER A 233 -12.21 12.74 9.77
N ASP A 234 -11.62 13.64 9.00
CA ASP A 234 -11.83 13.74 7.54
C ASP A 234 -11.16 12.59 6.74
N LEU A 235 -10.32 11.78 7.41
CA LEU A 235 -9.89 10.47 6.90
C LEU A 235 -11.10 9.56 6.69
#